data_AF-A0A377DPW0-F1
#
_entry.id   AF-A0A377DPW0-F1
#
_cell.length_a   1.000
_cell.length_b   1.000
_cell.length_c   1.000
_cell.angle_alpha   90.00
_cell.angle_beta   90.00
_cell.angle_gamma   90.00
#
_symmetry.space_group_name_H-M   'P 1'
#
loop_
_entity.id
_entity.type
_entity.pdbx_description
1 polymer ?
#
loop_
_entity_poly.entity_id
_entity_poly.type
_entity_poly.pdbx_seq_one_letter_code
_entity_poly.pdbx_strand_id
1 'polypeptide(L)'
;MEKRKIILDCDPGHDDAIAIMMAAKHPAIDLLGITIVAGNQTLDKTLINGLNVCQKLEINVPVYAGMPQPIMRQQIVADNIHG
;
A
#
# COMPACT_ATOMS: atom_id res chain seq x y z
N MET A 1 -10.62 -16.42 18.38
CA MET A 1 -11.08 -16.43 16.97
C MET A 1 -9.85 -16.56 16.09
N GLU A 2 -9.95 -17.32 14.99
CA GLU A 2 -8.90 -17.37 13.98
C GLU A 2 -8.78 -15.99 13.30
N LYS A 3 -7.54 -15.52 13.08
CA LYS A 3 -7.30 -14.25 12.40
C LYS A 3 -7.54 -14.42 10.89
N ARG A 4 -8.14 -13.41 10.26
CA ARG A 4 -8.32 -13.38 8.81
C ARG A 4 -6.99 -13.06 8.12
N LYS A 5 -6.49 -14.01 7.34
CA LYS A 5 -5.31 -13.85 6.50
C LYS A 5 -5.62 -12.97 5.30
N ILE A 6 -4.79 -11.96 5.05
CA ILE A 6 -4.93 -11.06 3.90
C ILE A 6 -3.58 -10.71 3.27
N ILE A 7 -3.61 -10.37 1.99
CA ILE A 7 -2.60 -9.54 1.32
C ILE A 7 -3.29 -8.21 1.00
N LEU A 8 -2.62 -7.10 1.28
CA LEU A 8 -3.15 -5.77 1.00
C LEU A 8 -2.50 -5.21 -0.27
N ASP A 9 -3.28 -5.11 -1.34
CA ASP A 9 -2.87 -4.43 -2.58
C ASP A 9 -3.36 -2.98 -2.54
N CYS A 10 -2.45 -2.02 -2.74
CA CYS A 10 -2.77 -0.59 -2.64
C CYS A 10 -1.78 0.30 -3.42
N ASP A 11 -2.10 1.58 -3.57
CA ASP A 11 -1.28 2.61 -4.21
C ASP A 11 -1.02 3.78 -3.24
N PRO A 12 -0.16 3.61 -2.22
CA PRO A 12 -0.16 4.40 -1.00
C PRO A 12 -0.31 5.92 -1.13
N GLY A 13 -1.55 6.38 -0.93
CA GLY A 13 -1.96 7.74 -0.60
C GLY A 13 -2.21 7.91 0.91
N HIS A 14 -2.96 8.96 1.27
CA HIS A 14 -3.21 9.32 2.68
C HIS A 14 -4.08 8.29 3.39
N ASP A 15 -5.14 7.83 2.73
CA ASP A 15 -6.10 6.85 3.21
C ASP A 15 -5.53 5.43 3.21
N ASP A 16 -4.73 5.06 2.21
CA ASP A 16 -4.00 3.79 2.19
C ASP A 16 -3.03 3.65 3.36
N ALA A 17 -2.35 4.74 3.75
CA ALA A 17 -1.47 4.72 4.92
C ALA A 17 -2.25 4.37 6.20
N ILE A 18 -3.47 4.87 6.32
CA ILE A 18 -4.39 4.53 7.43
C ILE A 18 -4.83 3.07 7.31
N ALA A 19 -5.14 2.59 6.10
CA ALA A 19 -5.52 1.20 5.87
C ALA A 19 -4.39 0.21 6.20
N ILE A 20 -3.15 0.52 5.82
CA ILE A 20 -1.94 -0.25 6.16
C ILE A 20 -1.78 -0.31 7.69
N MET A 21 -1.88 0.83 8.37
CA MET A 21 -1.79 0.89 9.84
C MET A 21 -2.88 0.02 10.49
N MET A 22 -4.12 0.16 10.04
CA MET A 22 -5.25 -0.60 10.57
C MET A 22 -5.05 -2.10 10.33
N ALA A 23 -4.73 -2.51 9.11
CA ALA A 23 -4.50 -3.91 8.75
C ALA A 23 -3.38 -4.54 9.59
N ALA A 24 -2.27 -3.82 9.81
CA ALA A 24 -1.13 -4.33 10.56
C ALA A 24 -1.36 -4.43 12.07
N LYS A 25 -2.23 -3.59 12.64
CA LYS A 25 -2.46 -3.54 14.11
C LYS A 25 -3.80 -4.15 14.55
N HIS A 26 -4.70 -4.49 13.62
CA HIS A 26 -6.01 -5.00 13.97
C HIS A 26 -5.94 -6.45 14.52
N PRO A 27 -6.53 -6.75 15.70
CA PRO A 27 -6.35 -8.04 16.37
C PRO A 27 -6.97 -9.23 15.61
N ALA A 28 -7.92 -8.97 14.70
CA ALA A 28 -8.56 -9.99 13.88
C ALA A 28 -7.89 -10.21 12.51
N ILE A 29 -6.81 -9.49 12.18
CA ILE A 29 -6.14 -9.58 10.88
C ILE A 29 -4.76 -10.21 11.04
N ASP A 30 -4.42 -11.09 10.10
CA ASP A 30 -3.09 -11.64 9.87
C ASP A 30 -2.59 -11.13 8.51
N LEU A 31 -1.85 -10.02 8.52
CA LEU A 31 -1.35 -9.38 7.32
C LEU A 31 -0.11 -10.13 6.81
N LEU A 32 -0.25 -10.82 5.68
CA LEU A 32 0.81 -11.67 5.12
C LEU A 32 1.82 -10.90 4.26
N GLY A 33 1.42 -9.74 3.73
CA GLY A 33 2.24 -8.92 2.86
C GLY A 33 1.46 -7.76 2.25
N ILE A 34 2.19 -6.83 1.66
CA ILE A 34 1.64 -5.67 0.95
C ILE A 34 2.17 -5.69 -0.48
N THR A 35 1.28 -5.51 -1.45
CA THR A 35 1.66 -5.28 -2.85
C THR A 35 1.33 -3.83 -3.20
N ILE A 36 2.25 -3.16 -3.89
CA ILE A 36 2.13 -1.74 -4.20
C ILE A 36 2.08 -1.54 -5.71
N VAL A 37 1.06 -0.86 -6.20
CA VAL A 37 0.90 -0.51 -7.62
C VAL A 37 0.96 1.01 -7.83
N ALA A 38 1.05 1.42 -9.09
CA ALA A 38 0.87 2.82 -9.44
C ALA A 38 -0.63 3.20 -9.48
N GLY A 39 -0.92 4.46 -9.15
CA GLY A 39 -2.30 4.98 -9.11
C GLY A 39 -2.28 6.44 -8.66
N ASN A 40 -2.49 6.70 -7.36
CA ASN A 40 -2.38 8.02 -6.73
C ASN A 40 -1.12 8.78 -7.18
N GLN A 41 0.00 8.06 -7.28
CA GLN A 41 1.26 8.54 -7.84
C GLN A 41 1.94 7.46 -8.71
N THR A 42 3.10 7.80 -9.26
CA THR A 42 4.01 6.82 -9.90
C THR A 42 4.39 5.71 -8.92
N LEU A 43 4.69 4.51 -9.45
CA LEU A 43 5.08 3.37 -8.62
C LEU A 43 6.26 3.69 -7.70
N ASP A 44 7.25 4.43 -8.18
CA ASP A 44 8.42 4.81 -7.36
C ASP A 44 8.01 5.60 -6.12
N LYS A 45 7.07 6.54 -6.27
CA LYS A 45 6.54 7.34 -5.15
C LYS A 45 5.63 6.52 -4.25
N THR A 46 4.68 5.76 -4.80
CA THR A 46 3.75 4.95 -3.99
C THR A 46 4.47 3.85 -3.21
N LEU A 47 5.51 3.24 -3.80
CA LEU A 47 6.38 2.27 -3.12
C LEU A 47 7.13 2.91 -1.96
N ILE A 48 7.77 4.07 -2.18
CA ILE A 48 8.45 4.80 -1.11
C ILE A 48 7.48 5.18 0.01
N ASN A 49 6.26 5.63 -0.32
CA ASN A 49 5.23 5.94 0.67
C ASN A 49 4.88 4.72 1.52
N GLY A 50 4.59 3.57 0.90
CA GLY A 50 4.27 2.34 1.62
C GLY A 50 5.42 1.85 2.49
N LEU A 51 6.67 1.91 1.99
CA LEU A 51 7.86 1.56 2.76
C LEU A 51 8.07 2.50 3.96
N ASN A 52 7.87 3.81 3.78
CA ASN A 52 7.97 4.79 4.85
C ASN A 52 6.93 4.55 5.95
N VAL A 53 5.68 4.23 5.57
CA VAL A 53 4.62 3.86 6.52
C VAL A 53 5.01 2.61 7.30
N CYS A 54 5.46 1.56 6.61
CA CYS A 54 5.89 0.32 7.25
C CYS A 54 7.06 0.54 8.21
N GLN A 55 8.08 1.31 7.78
CA GLN A 55 9.22 1.66 8.62
C GLN A 55 8.81 2.48 9.84
N LYS A 56 7.97 3.51 9.66
CA LYS A 56 7.54 4.40 10.75
C LYS A 56 6.71 3.70 11.81
N LEU A 57 5.92 2.71 11.42
CA LEU A 57 5.00 1.98 12.29
C LEU A 57 5.52 0.60 12.73
N GLU A 58 6.78 0.29 12.38
CA GLU A 58 7.46 -0.97 12.66
C GLU A 58 6.63 -2.18 12.19
N ILE A 59 6.09 -2.09 10.98
CA ILE A 59 5.32 -3.16 10.33
C ILE A 59 6.31 -4.05 9.59
N ASN A 60 6.45 -5.29 10.07
CA ASN A 60 7.39 -6.27 9.52
C ASN A 60 6.68 -7.34 8.67
N VAL A 61 6.19 -6.92 7.51
CA VAL A 61 5.61 -7.80 6.48
C VAL A 61 6.32 -7.55 5.16
N PRO A 62 6.44 -8.54 4.27
CA PRO A 62 7.07 -8.33 2.98
C PRO A 62 6.26 -7.33 2.14
N VAL A 63 6.97 -6.40 1.49
CA VAL A 63 6.39 -5.41 0.58
C VAL A 63 6.95 -5.66 -0.82
N TYR A 64 6.08 -5.80 -1.82
CA TYR A 64 6.47 -6.07 -3.20
C TYR A 64 5.94 -4.99 -4.14
N ALA A 65 6.81 -4.49 -5.02
CA ALA A 65 6.42 -3.59 -6.09
C ALA A 65 5.67 -4.37 -7.19
N GLY A 66 4.55 -3.80 -7.65
CA GLY A 66 3.66 -4.36 -8.65
C GLY A 66 3.74 -3.63 -9.99
N MET A 67 2.60 -3.44 -10.66
CA MET A 67 2.55 -2.83 -11.99
C MET A 67 2.81 -1.32 -11.95
N PRO A 68 3.75 -0.79 -12.77
CA PRO A 68 4.05 0.64 -12.79
C PRO A 68 3.06 1.47 -13.61
N GLN A 69 2.24 0.82 -14.45
CA GLN A 69 1.33 1.47 -15.39
C GLN A 69 0.06 0.62 -15.61
N PRO A 70 -1.06 1.24 -16.03
CA PRO A 70 -2.26 0.51 -16.44
C PRO A 70 -2.00 -0.38 -17.65
N ILE A 71 -2.75 -1.48 -17.78
CA ILE A 71 -2.57 -2.45 -18.87
C ILE A 71 -2.89 -1.85 -20.26
N MET A 72 -3.87 -0.95 -20.35
CA MET A 72 -4.46 -0.52 -21.64
C MET A 72 -4.48 0.98 -21.89
N ARG A 73 -4.27 1.81 -20.87
CA ARG A 73 -4.45 3.26 -20.96
C ARG A 73 -3.21 3.99 -20.48
N GLN A 74 -3.07 5.24 -20.89
CA GLN A 74 -2.07 6.12 -20.33
C GLN A 74 -2.30 6.29 -18.83
N GLN A 75 -1.19 6.35 -18.09
CA GLN A 75 -1.21 6.57 -16.66
C GLN A 75 -1.74 7.97 -16.34
N ILE A 76 -2.61 8.03 -15.34
CA ILE A 76 -3.14 9.28 -14.77
C ILE A 76 -2.85 9.18 -13.27
N VAL A 77 -2.27 10.24 -12.71
CA VAL A 77 -1.97 10.36 -11.28
C VAL A 77 -2.87 11.40 -10.63
N ALA A 78 -3.03 11.32 -9.31
CA ALA A 78 -3.85 12.21 -8.49
C ALA A 78 -2.97 13.16 -7.63
N ASP A 79 -1.95 13.76 -8.26
CA ASP A 79 -0.98 14.69 -7.64
C ASP A 79 -1.69 15.88 -6.93
N ASN A 80 -2.84 16.31 -7.44
CA ASN A 80 -3.64 17.38 -6.84
C ASN A 80 -4.38 16.97 -5.54
N ILE A 81 -4.42 15.68 -5.20
CA ILE A 81 -5.09 15.14 -4.00
C ILE A 81 -4.06 14.65 -2.99
N HIS A 82 -3.00 13.99 -3.47
CA HIS A 82 -2.00 13.33 -2.63
C HIS A 82 -0.62 13.99 -2.64
N GLY A 83 -0.46 15.09 -3.40
CA GLY A 83 0.78 15.87 -3.51
C GLY A 83 1.76 15.36 -4.55
#